data_AF-A0A6N7PQX4-F1
#
_entry.id   AF-A0A6N7PQX4-F1
#
_cell.length_a   1.000
_cell.length_b   1.000
_cell.length_c   1.000
_cell.angle_alpha   90.00
_cell.angle_beta   90.00
_cell.angle_gamma   90.00
#
_symmetry.space_group_name_H-M   'P 1'
#
loop_
_entity.id
_entity.type
_entity.pdbx_description
1 polymer ?
#
loop_
_entity_poly.entity_id
_entity_poly.type
_entity_poly.pdbx_seq_one_letter_code
_entity_poly.pdbx_strand_id
1 'polypeptide(L)'
;MQIRSFKLRARDHHVRVVPATDHEGCPFSGPGVDLRGERAEQALEAAGPLFAALAAFEPGVVIRSLSFDLERGRLLATLEPTTPERDARPRVVRIDGGPALQTLLPLIASLATSLSAIATPVLAARPKDHEQREDR
;
A
#
# COMPACT_ATOMS: atom_id res chain seq x y z
N MET A 1 11.62 5.17 8.71
CA MET A 1 10.21 5.56 8.97
C MET A 1 9.38 4.32 9.23
N GLN A 2 8.47 4.31 10.21
CA GLN A 2 7.52 3.22 10.36
C GLN A 2 6.27 3.48 9.50
N ILE A 3 5.74 2.46 8.83
CA ILE A 3 4.53 2.58 8.01
C ILE A 3 3.32 2.15 8.85
N ARG A 4 2.24 2.94 8.82
CA ARG A 4 0.93 2.58 9.38
C ARG A 4 0.10 1.80 8.38
N SER A 5 0.05 2.26 7.14
CA SER A 5 -0.67 1.59 6.07
C SER A 5 -0.10 1.93 4.70
N PHE A 6 -0.43 1.11 3.71
CA PHE A 6 -0.10 1.39 2.32
C PHE A 6 -1.22 0.94 1.39
N LYS A 7 -1.25 1.52 0.18
CA LYS A 7 -2.11 1.10 -0.92
C LYS A 7 -1.31 1.07 -2.23
N LEU A 8 -1.23 -0.10 -2.83
CA LEU A 8 -0.69 -0.35 -4.16
C LEU A 8 -1.83 -0.32 -5.17
N ARG A 9 -1.74 0.51 -6.20
CA ARG A 9 -2.65 0.52 -7.35
C ARG A 9 -1.83 0.11 -8.57
N ALA A 10 -1.76 -1.20 -8.81
CA ALA A 10 -0.92 -1.76 -9.86
C ALA A 10 -1.31 -1.19 -11.23
N ARG A 11 -2.62 -1.11 -11.50
CA ARG A 11 -3.16 -0.57 -12.77
C ARG A 11 -2.85 0.90 -13.01
N ASP A 12 -2.84 1.71 -11.94
CA ASP A 12 -2.64 3.16 -12.03
C ASP A 12 -1.16 3.56 -11.86
N HIS A 13 -0.25 2.59 -11.74
CA HIS A 13 1.16 2.79 -11.39
C HIS A 13 1.33 3.79 -10.23
N HIS A 14 0.55 3.57 -9.16
CA HIS A 14 0.49 4.48 -8.02
C HIS A 14 0.58 3.71 -6.73
N VAL A 15 1.50 4.13 -5.86
CA VAL A 15 1.61 3.62 -4.50
C VAL A 15 1.41 4.78 -3.53
N ARG A 16 0.57 4.59 -2.52
CA ARG A 16 0.46 5.50 -1.38
C ARG A 16 0.95 4.82 -0.12
N VAL A 17 1.88 5.46 0.59
CA VAL A 17 2.39 5.03 1.89
C VAL A 17 1.94 6.03 2.94
N VAL A 18 1.45 5.54 4.07
CA VAL A 18 1.05 6.38 5.20
C VAL A 18 2.01 6.09 6.36
N PRO A 19 2.86 7.06 6.74
CA PRO A 19 3.73 6.92 7.90
C PRO A 19 2.91 6.72 9.18
N ALA A 20 3.48 6.02 10.17
CA ALA A 20 2.94 5.96 11.53
C ALA A 20 3.34 7.20 12.33
N THR A 21 4.58 7.67 12.15
CA THR A 21 5.11 8.86 12.80
C THR A 21 5.73 9.82 11.80
N ASP A 22 5.81 11.08 12.19
CA ASP A 22 6.61 12.09 11.50
C ASP A 22 8.10 12.01 11.88
N HIS A 23 8.86 13.00 11.44
CA HIS A 23 10.30 13.12 11.68
C HIS A 23 10.68 13.42 13.13
N GLU A 24 9.75 13.93 13.94
CA GLU A 24 9.94 14.20 15.38
C GLU A 24 9.52 12.99 16.24
N GLY A 25 8.98 11.95 15.61
CA GLY A 25 8.48 10.76 16.29
C GLY A 25 7.03 10.90 16.78
N CYS A 26 6.35 12.01 16.46
CA CYS A 26 4.95 12.22 16.80
C CYS A 26 4.03 11.44 15.84
N PRO A 27 2.80 11.06 16.26
CA PRO A 27 1.85 10.40 15.38
C PRO A 27 1.59 11.20 14.10
N PHE A 28 1.74 10.55 12.95
CA PHE A 28 1.63 11.23 11.66
C PHE A 28 0.20 11.70 11.37
N SER A 29 0.03 13.01 11.19
CA SER A 29 -1.25 13.68 10.91
C SER A 29 -1.37 14.25 9.49
N GLY A 30 -0.30 14.17 8.68
CA GLY A 30 -0.25 14.74 7.33
C GLY A 30 -0.88 13.85 6.23
N PRO A 31 -0.87 14.34 4.98
CA PRO A 31 -1.25 13.51 3.83
C PRO A 31 -0.21 12.39 3.61
N GLY A 32 -0.66 11.18 3.28
CA GLY A 32 0.23 10.08 2.92
C GLY A 32 1.19 10.42 1.76
N VAL A 33 2.29 9.70 1.66
CA VAL A 33 3.30 9.82 0.60
C VAL A 33 2.82 9.11 -0.65
N ASP A 34 2.61 9.86 -1.72
CA ASP A 34 2.30 9.31 -3.04
C ASP A 34 3.58 9.09 -3.85
N LEU A 35 3.80 7.86 -4.28
CA LEU A 35 4.88 7.46 -5.18
C LEU A 35 4.32 7.31 -6.60
N ARG A 36 5.01 7.90 -7.56
CA ARG A 36 4.67 7.92 -9.00
C ARG A 36 5.93 7.69 -9.83
N GLY A 37 5.77 7.29 -11.09
CA GLY A 37 6.87 7.01 -12.01
C GLY A 37 7.79 5.91 -11.46
N GLU A 38 9.10 6.10 -11.61
CA GLU A 38 10.14 5.14 -11.21
C GLU A 38 9.98 4.64 -9.76
N ARG A 39 9.65 5.53 -8.81
CA ARG A 39 9.46 5.13 -7.41
C ARG A 39 8.24 4.23 -7.21
N ALA A 40 7.19 4.41 -8.01
CA ALA A 40 6.04 3.51 -7.97
C ALA A 40 6.37 2.15 -8.61
N GLU A 41 7.17 2.15 -9.68
CA GLU A 41 7.65 0.92 -10.33
C GLU A 41 8.50 0.09 -9.36
N GLN A 42 9.49 0.71 -8.70
CA GLN A 42 10.30 0.07 -7.66
C GLN A 42 9.44 -0.51 -6.53
N ALA A 43 8.42 0.24 -6.09
CA ALA A 43 7.51 -0.20 -5.04
C ALA A 43 6.62 -1.38 -5.48
N LEU A 44 6.16 -1.39 -6.74
CA LEU A 44 5.35 -2.47 -7.30
C LEU A 44 6.19 -3.72 -7.59
N GLU A 45 7.45 -3.55 -8.02
CA GLU A 45 8.41 -4.65 -8.17
C GLU A 45 8.70 -5.31 -6.82
N ALA A 46 8.96 -4.52 -5.77
CA ALA A 46 9.14 -5.02 -4.41
C ALA A 46 7.91 -5.76 -3.87
N ALA A 47 6.71 -5.44 -4.39
CA ALA A 47 5.46 -6.14 -4.04
C ALA A 47 5.26 -7.46 -4.82
N GLY A 48 6.11 -7.77 -5.80
CA GLY A 48 6.02 -8.97 -6.63
C GLY A 48 5.80 -10.27 -5.85
N PRO A 49 6.58 -10.58 -4.80
CA PRO A 49 6.37 -11.78 -3.98
C PRO A 49 5.00 -11.83 -3.31
N LEU A 50 4.48 -10.69 -2.84
CA LEU A 50 3.15 -10.60 -2.23
C LEU A 50 2.05 -10.85 -3.27
N PHE A 51 2.18 -10.28 -4.47
CA PHE A 51 1.24 -10.54 -5.56
C PHE A 51 1.27 -12.00 -6.02
N ALA A 52 2.47 -12.60 -6.12
CA ALA A 52 2.62 -14.01 -6.48
C ALA A 52 1.95 -14.93 -5.43
N ALA A 53 2.16 -14.65 -4.13
CA ALA A 53 1.51 -15.41 -3.06
C ALA A 53 -0.01 -15.29 -3.10
N LEU A 54 -0.55 -14.08 -3.37
CA LEU A 54 -1.99 -13.88 -3.51
C LEU A 54 -2.57 -14.58 -4.74
N ALA A 55 -1.87 -14.54 -5.87
CA ALA A 55 -2.26 -15.24 -7.08
C ALA A 55 -2.28 -16.78 -6.89
N ALA A 56 -1.46 -17.31 -5.98
CA ALA A 56 -1.49 -18.74 -5.64
C ALA A 56 -2.77 -19.16 -4.89
N PHE A 57 -3.40 -18.24 -4.14
CA PHE A 57 -4.69 -18.51 -3.49
C PHE A 57 -5.86 -18.50 -4.48
N GLU A 58 -5.81 -17.66 -5.51
CA GLU A 58 -6.85 -17.58 -6.55
C GLU A 58 -6.19 -17.46 -7.95
N PRO A 59 -5.78 -18.59 -8.55
CA PRO A 59 -5.12 -18.58 -9.86
C PRO A 59 -5.98 -17.96 -10.96
N GLY A 60 -5.36 -17.16 -11.83
CA GLY A 60 -6.03 -16.48 -12.93
C GLY A 60 -6.72 -15.17 -12.57
N VAL A 61 -6.68 -14.76 -11.30
CA VAL A 61 -7.15 -13.44 -10.87
C VAL A 61 -6.09 -12.37 -11.12
N VAL A 62 -6.55 -11.24 -11.64
CA VAL A 62 -5.73 -10.02 -11.77
C VAL A 62 -6.02 -9.09 -10.59
N ILE A 63 -4.99 -8.76 -9.82
CA ILE A 63 -5.10 -7.84 -8.68
C ILE A 63 -4.97 -6.40 -9.20
N ARG A 64 -6.05 -5.63 -9.11
CA ARG A 64 -6.09 -4.22 -9.52
C ARG A 64 -5.43 -3.31 -8.48
N SER A 65 -5.75 -3.54 -7.21
CA SER A 65 -5.17 -2.79 -6.10
C SER A 65 -5.14 -3.61 -4.82
N LEU A 66 -4.20 -3.29 -3.95
CA LEU A 66 -4.00 -3.93 -2.66
C LEU A 66 -3.76 -2.86 -1.61
N SER A 67 -4.39 -2.97 -0.44
CA SER A 67 -4.07 -2.13 0.70
C SER A 67 -3.91 -2.95 1.96
N PHE A 68 -2.94 -2.58 2.78
CA PHE A 68 -2.74 -3.18 4.08
C PHE A 68 -2.72 -2.12 5.17
N ASP A 69 -3.46 -2.38 6.24
CA ASP A 69 -3.46 -1.62 7.48
C ASP A 69 -2.69 -2.44 8.52
N LEU A 70 -1.48 -1.98 8.88
CA LEU A 70 -0.58 -2.71 9.77
C LEU A 70 -1.07 -2.71 11.21
N GLU A 71 -1.80 -1.68 11.62
CA GLU A 71 -2.34 -1.56 12.97
C GLU A 71 -3.52 -2.53 13.16
N ARG A 72 -4.40 -2.61 12.16
CA ARG A 72 -5.57 -3.50 12.20
C ARG A 72 -5.30 -4.91 11.70
N GLY A 73 -4.12 -5.16 11.14
CA GLY A 73 -3.80 -6.44 10.49
C GLY A 73 -4.77 -6.77 9.35
N ARG A 74 -5.19 -5.77 8.56
CA ARG A 74 -6.24 -5.94 7.53
C ARG A 74 -5.67 -5.81 6.13
N LEU A 75 -5.87 -6.85 5.33
CA LEU A 75 -5.63 -6.84 3.89
C LEU A 75 -6.95 -6.63 3.13
N LEU A 76 -6.93 -5.69 2.19
CA LEU A 76 -7.97 -5.57 1.17
C LEU A 76 -7.33 -5.72 -0.21
N ALA A 77 -7.82 -6.67 -1.00
CA ALA A 77 -7.45 -6.85 -2.39
C ALA A 77 -8.66 -6.56 -3.27
N THR A 78 -8.50 -5.66 -4.23
CA THR A 78 -9.48 -5.44 -5.30
C THR A 78 -9.02 -6.18 -6.53
N LEU A 79 -9.86 -7.06 -7.02
CA LEU A 79 -9.62 -7.96 -8.12
C LEU A 79 -10.39 -7.48 -9.35
N GLU A 80 -9.78 -7.61 -10.52
CA GLU A 80 -10.51 -7.45 -11.78
C GLU A 80 -11.59 -8.54 -11.90
N PRO A 81 -12.67 -8.30 -12.64
CA PRO A 81 -13.70 -9.30 -12.86
C PRO A 81 -13.15 -10.48 -13.67
N THR A 82 -13.46 -11.70 -13.25
CA THR A 82 -13.06 -12.92 -13.97
C THR A 82 -13.99 -13.27 -15.13
N THR A 83 -15.22 -12.73 -15.13
CA THR A 83 -16.20 -12.89 -16.22
C THR A 83 -16.84 -11.54 -16.56
N PRO A 84 -16.08 -10.59 -17.11
CA PRO A 84 -16.54 -9.20 -17.33
C PRO A 84 -17.78 -9.11 -18.22
N GLU A 85 -17.98 -10.06 -19.13
CA GLU A 85 -19.16 -10.16 -20.00
C GLU A 85 -20.47 -10.40 -19.21
N ARG A 86 -20.37 -11.01 -18.02
CA ARG A 86 -21.51 -11.39 -17.16
C ARG A 86 -21.61 -10.53 -15.92
N ASP A 87 -20.47 -10.14 -15.33
CA ASP A 87 -20.40 -9.16 -14.25
C ASP A 87 -19.10 -8.36 -14.37
N ALA A 88 -19.21 -7.10 -14.79
CA ALA A 88 -18.08 -6.21 -14.96
C ALA A 88 -17.58 -5.57 -13.65
N ARG A 89 -18.18 -5.90 -12.49
CA ARG A 89 -17.83 -5.26 -11.23
C ARG A 89 -16.55 -5.86 -10.63
N PRO A 90 -15.60 -5.03 -10.18
CA PRO A 90 -14.47 -5.50 -9.40
C PRO A 90 -14.92 -6.22 -8.12
N ARG A 91 -14.22 -7.30 -7.78
CA ARG A 91 -14.45 -8.02 -6.52
C ARG A 91 -13.50 -7.50 -5.46
N VAL A 92 -13.99 -7.30 -4.24
CA VAL A 92 -13.13 -6.92 -3.10
C VAL A 92 -13.06 -8.09 -2.13
N VAL A 93 -11.85 -8.56 -1.86
CA VAL A 93 -11.55 -9.57 -0.86
C VAL A 93 -10.96 -8.88 0.36
N ARG A 94 -11.49 -9.22 1.54
CA ARG A 94 -11.02 -8.72 2.83
C ARG A 94 -10.51 -9.89 3.67
N ILE A 95 -9.30 -9.74 4.20
CA ILE A 95 -8.67 -10.72 5.10
C ILE A 95 -8.26 -9.98 6.38
N ASP A 96 -8.89 -10.32 7.50
CA ASP A 96 -8.63 -9.72 8.82
C ASP A 96 -7.88 -10.66 9.78
N GLY A 97 -7.55 -11.89 9.35
CA GLY A 97 -6.99 -12.90 10.23
C GLY A 97 -6.92 -14.29 9.59
N GLY A 98 -6.57 -15.28 10.42
CA GLY A 98 -6.53 -16.69 10.03
C GLY A 98 -5.26 -17.10 9.25
N PRO A 99 -5.21 -18.37 8.82
CA PRO A 99 -4.01 -18.96 8.22
C PRO A 99 -3.53 -18.21 6.96
N ALA A 100 -4.47 -17.78 6.11
CA ALA A 100 -4.14 -17.05 4.89
C ALA A 100 -3.38 -15.75 5.19
N LEU A 101 -3.85 -14.95 6.17
CA LEU A 101 -3.13 -13.73 6.56
C LEU A 101 -1.77 -14.07 7.17
N GLN A 102 -1.69 -15.09 8.04
CA GLN A 102 -0.42 -15.48 8.67
C GLN A 102 0.66 -15.84 7.64
N THR A 103 0.29 -16.50 6.54
CA THR A 103 1.21 -16.76 5.42
C THR A 103 1.69 -15.50 4.72
N LEU A 104 0.86 -14.45 4.64
CA LEU A 104 1.17 -13.21 3.94
C LEU A 104 1.93 -12.19 4.79
N LEU A 105 1.81 -12.25 6.12
CA LEU A 105 2.42 -11.28 7.04
C LEU A 105 3.94 -11.09 6.86
N PRO A 106 4.77 -12.14 6.67
CA PRO A 106 6.20 -11.96 6.43
C PRO A 106 6.50 -11.19 5.13
N LEU A 107 5.72 -11.44 4.07
CA LEU A 107 5.86 -10.73 2.79
C LEU A 107 5.43 -9.27 2.92
N ILE A 108 4.37 -9.00 3.68
CA ILE A 108 3.90 -7.65 3.99
C ILE A 108 4.93 -6.88 4.81
N ALA A 109 5.56 -7.51 5.81
CA ALA A 109 6.60 -6.89 6.62
C ALA A 109 7.85 -6.55 5.78
N SER A 110 8.26 -7.46 4.90
CA SER A 110 9.34 -7.23 3.94
C SER A 110 9.00 -6.06 3.00
N LEU A 111 7.80 -6.06 2.41
CA LEU A 111 7.33 -4.98 1.56
C LEU A 111 7.27 -3.64 2.31
N ALA A 112 6.80 -3.62 3.56
CA ALA A 112 6.75 -2.40 4.36
C ALA A 112 8.16 -1.81 4.59
N THR A 113 9.17 -2.67 4.76
CA THR A 113 10.57 -2.24 4.84
C THR A 113 11.02 -1.55 3.54
N SER A 114 10.77 -2.18 2.37
CA SER A 114 11.10 -1.61 1.06
C SER A 114 10.36 -0.29 0.80
N LEU A 115 9.06 -0.25 1.07
CA LEU A 115 8.25 0.95 0.91
C LEU A 115 8.74 2.09 1.81
N SER A 116 9.23 1.77 3.02
CA SER A 116 9.78 2.77 3.91
C SER A 116 11.05 3.39 3.33
N ALA A 117 11.96 2.57 2.80
CA ALA A 117 13.18 3.04 2.15
C ALA A 117 12.88 3.92 0.94
N ILE A 118 11.91 3.54 0.10
CA ILE A 118 11.53 4.29 -1.10
C ILE A 118 10.81 5.61 -0.75
N ALA A 119 9.92 5.60 0.24
CA ALA A 119 9.10 6.75 0.61
C ALA A 119 9.84 7.78 1.48
N THR A 120 10.83 7.36 2.27
CA THR A 120 11.61 8.25 3.16
C THR A 120 12.19 9.48 2.44
N PRO A 121 12.92 9.35 1.32
CA PRO A 121 13.46 10.53 0.62
C PRO A 121 12.36 11.44 0.05
N VAL A 122 11.20 10.88 -0.33
CA VAL A 122 10.05 11.67 -0.82
C VAL A 122 9.42 12.47 0.32
N LEU A 123 9.28 11.86 1.49
CA LEU A 123 8.76 12.54 2.67
C LEU A 123 9.70 13.65 3.13
N ALA A 124 11.01 13.39 3.14
CA ALA A 124 12.03 14.36 3.55
C ALA A 124 12.14 15.57 2.59
N ALA A 125 11.83 15.37 1.31
CA ALA A 125 11.83 16.44 0.31
C ALA A 125 10.57 17.32 0.32
N ARG A 126 9.58 17.01 1.17
CA ARG A 126 8.38 17.85 1.26
C ARG A 126 8.74 19.23 1.82
N PRO A 127 8.20 20.31 1.24
CA PRO A 127 8.33 21.63 1.86
C PRO A 127 7.78 21.55 3.29
N LYS A 128 8.52 22.14 4.24
CA LYS A 128 8.09 22.30 5.64
C LYS A 128 7.04 23.41 5.77
N ASP A 129 6.07 23.48 4.88
CA ASP A 129 5.08 24.55 4.90
C ASP A 129 3.78 24.06 5.53
N HIS A 130 3.74 24.15 6.87
CA HIS A 130 2.50 24.30 7.63
C HIS A 130 2.68 25.23 8.86
N GLU A 131 3.56 26.23 8.75
CA GLU A 131 3.48 27.46 9.56
C GLU A 131 3.21 28.64 8.61
N GLN A 132 1.97 28.77 8.15
CA GLN A 132 1.39 30.03 7.63
C GLN A 132 -0.01 29.74 7.06
N ARG A 133 -1.04 29.88 7.89
CA ARG A 133 -2.42 30.24 7.51
C ARG A 133 -3.32 30.49 8.74
N GLU A 134 -2.85 31.34 9.65
CA GLU A 134 -3.62 32.12 10.62
C GLU A 134 -2.83 33.46 10.68
N ASP A 135 -3.31 34.66 10.38
CA ASP A 135 -4.65 35.24 10.39
C ASP A 135 -4.84 36.23 9.21
N ARG A 136 -6.05 36.27 8.67
CA ARG A 136 -6.61 37.42 7.95
C ARG A 136 -7.99 37.71 8.50
#